data_AF-A0A2H9RRS8-F1
#
_entry.id   AF-A0A2H9RRS8-F1
#
_cell.length_a   1.000
_cell.length_b   1.000
_cell.length_c   1.000
_cell.angle_alpha   90.00
_cell.angle_beta   90.00
_cell.angle_gamma   90.00
#
_symmetry.space_group_name_H-M   'P 1'
#
loop_
_entity.id
_entity.type
_entity.pdbx_description
1 polymer ?
#
loop_
_entity_poly.entity_id
_entity_poly.type
_entity_poly.pdbx_seq_one_letter_code
_entity_poly.pdbx_strand_id
1 'polypeptide(L)'
;QYFHWIPVIPIMCVAASIWLLEIPKKVKYLQSKAIHYGIIGMILVFGFSSTVLIITNDVSHNQFEALSYVIKNHNPQNTILASPVYSWILYDVFEMDDVPKDYAMILFGPIKTKDVTVIADTHFMIDQNRGGKLVQAYNNTKSVQYFEGNKDNFDTRIYPYTSMKVNQEGFSIDIREGQLDKDN
;
A
#
# COMPACT_ATOMS: atom_id res chain seq x y z
N GLN A 1 -3.64 12.13 6.04
CA GLN A 1 -4.03 12.61 7.38
C GLN A 1 -3.24 11.97 8.55
N TYR A 2 -2.38 10.95 8.33
CA TYR A 2 -1.64 10.25 9.39
C TYR A 2 -0.27 10.86 9.78
N PHE A 3 0.25 11.80 9.00
CA PHE A 3 1.60 12.37 9.20
C PHE A 3 1.81 13.10 10.54
N HIS A 4 0.74 13.52 11.21
CA HIS A 4 0.81 14.23 12.50
C HIS A 4 1.28 13.35 13.67
N TRP A 5 1.20 12.02 13.54
CA TRP A 5 1.64 11.09 14.60
C TRP A 5 3.13 10.77 14.54
N ILE A 6 3.80 11.01 13.41
CA ILE A 6 5.22 10.70 13.22
C ILE A 6 6.09 11.37 14.30
N PRO A 7 5.90 12.66 14.65
CA PRO A 7 6.69 13.28 15.71
C PRO A 7 6.33 12.80 17.12
N VAL A 8 5.12 12.25 17.31
CA VAL A 8 4.62 11.82 18.61
C VAL A 8 5.19 10.47 19.03
N ILE A 9 5.45 9.58 18.07
CA ILE A 9 5.97 8.22 18.33
C ILE A 9 7.27 8.25 19.16
N PRO A 10 8.31 9.04 18.83
CA PRO A 10 9.52 9.13 19.65
C PRO A 10 9.25 9.56 21.09
N ILE A 11 8.38 10.56 21.29
CA ILE A 11 8.04 11.08 22.62
C ILE A 11 7.31 10.01 23.44
N MET A 12 6.38 9.29 22.82
CA MET A 12 5.66 8.19 23.46
C MET A 12 6.60 7.04 23.84
N CYS A 13 7.59 6.71 23.01
CA CYS A 13 8.61 5.70 23.32
C CYS A 13 9.47 6.09 24.54
N VAL A 14 9.87 7.37 24.65
CA VAL A 14 10.62 7.88 25.81
C VAL A 14 9.75 7.83 27.06
N ALA A 15 8.50 8.29 26.98
CA ALA A 15 7.57 8.25 28.11
C ALA A 15 7.29 6.82 28.58
N ALA A 16 7.08 5.87 27.66
CA ALA A 16 6.90 4.45 27.96
C ALA A 16 8.14 3.85 28.65
N SER A 17 9.34 4.24 28.22
CA SER A 17 10.60 3.81 28.82
C SER A 17 10.75 4.31 30.26
N ILE A 18 10.45 5.60 30.51
CA ILE A 18 10.44 6.18 31.86
C ILE A 18 9.43 5.44 32.74
N TRP A 19 8.23 5.20 32.22
CA TRP A 19 7.17 4.51 32.94
C TRP A 19 7.57 3.09 33.32
N LEU A 20 8.18 2.33 32.39
CA LEU A 20 8.71 1.00 32.66
C LEU A 20 9.75 0.99 33.79
N LEU A 21 10.59 2.03 33.88
CA LEU A 21 11.61 2.15 34.93
C LEU A 21 11.06 2.66 36.28
N GLU A 22 9.96 3.39 36.27
CA GLU A 22 9.40 4.02 37.49
C GLU A 22 8.30 3.20 38.18
N ILE A 23 7.44 2.48 37.44
CA ILE A 23 6.40 1.63 38.02
C ILE A 23 6.92 0.65 39.08
N PRO A 24 8.04 -0.06 38.86
CA PRO A 24 8.52 -1.07 39.81
C PRO A 24 8.84 -0.47 41.18
N LYS A 25 9.22 0.81 41.22
CA LYS A 25 9.54 1.53 42.46
C LYS A 25 8.28 1.77 43.31
N LYS A 26 7.13 1.94 42.66
CA LYS A 26 5.84 2.28 43.30
C LYS A 26 5.01 1.06 43.70
N VAL A 27 5.29 -0.12 43.15
CA VAL A 27 4.50 -1.34 43.39
C VAL A 27 5.36 -2.41 44.07
N LYS A 28 5.06 -2.72 45.35
CA LYS A 28 5.84 -3.67 46.19
C LYS A 28 6.11 -5.02 45.51
N TYR A 29 5.16 -5.56 44.75
CA TYR A 29 5.32 -6.83 44.03
C TYR A 29 6.34 -6.76 42.88
N LEU A 30 6.48 -5.59 42.25
CA LEU A 30 7.38 -5.36 41.11
C LEU A 30 8.78 -4.88 41.55
N GLN A 31 9.00 -4.65 42.84
CA GLN A 31 10.31 -4.22 43.37
C GLN A 31 11.39 -5.31 43.27
N SER A 32 11.02 -6.57 43.05
CA SER A 32 11.98 -7.64 42.78
C SER A 32 12.70 -7.40 41.47
N LYS A 33 14.04 -7.28 41.52
CA LYS A 33 14.89 -7.06 40.33
C LYS A 33 14.69 -8.14 39.26
N ALA A 34 14.52 -9.39 39.68
CA ALA A 34 14.31 -10.52 38.75
C ALA A 34 12.99 -10.38 37.98
N ILE A 35 11.91 -10.00 38.67
CA ILE A 35 10.59 -9.79 38.04
C ILE A 35 10.66 -8.61 37.07
N HIS A 36 11.29 -7.51 37.48
CA HIS A 36 11.42 -6.33 36.64
C HIS A 36 12.21 -6.60 35.35
N TYR A 37 13.37 -7.26 35.44
CA TYR A 37 14.14 -7.66 34.26
C TYR A 37 13.39 -8.66 33.39
N GLY A 38 12.62 -9.58 33.99
CA GLY A 38 11.76 -10.51 33.26
C GLY A 38 10.70 -9.80 32.41
N ILE A 39 10.05 -8.77 32.96
CA ILE A 39 9.06 -7.96 32.23
C ILE A 39 9.71 -7.24 31.06
N ILE A 40 10.85 -6.57 31.27
CA ILE A 40 11.57 -5.87 30.20
C ILE A 40 11.97 -6.86 29.10
N GLY A 41 12.54 -8.01 29.47
CA GLY A 41 12.94 -9.05 28.51
C GLY A 41 11.76 -9.57 27.70
N MET A 42 10.62 -9.82 28.34
CA MET A 42 9.40 -10.27 27.66
C MET A 42 8.89 -9.24 26.65
N ILE A 43 8.86 -7.95 27.01
CA ILE A 43 8.44 -6.87 26.11
C ILE A 43 9.38 -6.77 24.92
N LEU A 44 10.70 -6.85 25.14
CA LEU A 44 11.69 -6.77 24.07
C LEU A 44 11.58 -7.96 23.10
N VAL A 45 11.52 -9.19 23.62
CA VAL A 45 11.39 -10.40 22.79
C VAL A 45 10.08 -10.36 22.01
N PHE A 46 8.97 -10.07 22.68
CA PHE A 46 7.66 -10.01 22.02
C PHE A 46 7.62 -8.91 20.94
N GLY A 47 8.07 -7.70 21.25
CA GLY A 47 8.08 -6.58 20.30
C GLY A 47 9.01 -6.85 19.12
N PHE A 48 10.20 -7.40 19.38
CA PHE A 48 11.17 -7.75 18.35
C PHE A 48 10.65 -8.85 17.43
N SER A 49 10.18 -9.98 17.97
CA SER A 49 9.61 -11.07 17.18
C SER A 49 8.44 -10.60 16.32
N SER A 50 7.57 -9.77 16.88
CA SER A 50 6.41 -9.23 16.16
C SER A 50 6.82 -8.29 15.03
N THR A 51 7.82 -7.45 15.26
CA THR A 51 8.36 -6.55 14.24
C THR A 51 9.04 -7.34 13.12
N VAL A 52 9.83 -8.35 13.46
CA VAL A 52 10.47 -9.24 12.49
C VAL A 52 9.42 -9.92 11.62
N LEU A 53 8.38 -10.50 12.22
CA LEU A 53 7.29 -11.15 11.48
C LEU A 53 6.58 -10.20 10.50
N ILE A 54 6.37 -8.93 10.87
CA ILE A 54 5.75 -7.95 9.98
C ILE A 54 6.70 -7.59 8.84
N ILE A 55 7.97 -7.28 9.12
CA ILE A 55 8.90 -6.74 8.13
C ILE A 55 9.36 -7.81 7.12
N THR A 56 9.42 -9.08 7.52
CA THR A 56 9.78 -10.17 6.60
C THR A 56 8.68 -10.52 5.59
N ASN A 57 7.46 -10.03 5.80
CA ASN A 57 6.37 -10.26 4.87
C ASN A 57 6.38 -9.22 3.75
N ASP A 58 6.70 -9.66 2.54
CA ASP A 58 6.69 -8.80 1.35
C ASP A 58 5.26 -8.67 0.80
N VAL A 59 4.48 -7.76 1.39
CA VAL A 59 3.14 -7.41 0.91
C VAL A 59 3.15 -6.46 -0.29
N SER A 60 4.32 -5.96 -0.70
CA SER A 60 4.49 -5.02 -1.82
C SER A 60 5.00 -5.69 -3.09
N HIS A 61 5.27 -6.99 -3.05
CA HIS A 61 5.82 -7.77 -4.15
C HIS A 61 5.02 -7.58 -5.46
N ASN A 62 3.71 -7.80 -5.37
CA ASN A 62 2.73 -7.61 -6.44
C ASN A 62 2.78 -6.21 -7.06
N GLN A 63 2.97 -5.16 -6.26
CA GLN A 63 3.06 -3.78 -6.75
C GLN A 63 4.33 -3.60 -7.61
N PHE A 64 5.46 -4.12 -7.15
CA PHE A 64 6.71 -4.06 -7.91
C PHE A 64 6.66 -4.91 -9.17
N GLU A 65 6.04 -6.09 -9.13
CA GLU A 65 5.83 -6.92 -10.31
C GLU A 65 4.93 -6.22 -11.34
N ALA A 66 3.79 -5.69 -10.90
CA ALA A 66 2.86 -4.94 -11.73
C ALA A 66 3.52 -3.72 -12.38
N LEU A 67 4.24 -2.92 -11.58
CA LEU A 67 5.00 -1.78 -12.07
C LEU A 67 6.06 -2.21 -13.10
N SER A 68 6.82 -3.26 -12.80
CA SER A 68 7.86 -3.76 -13.70
C SER A 68 7.28 -4.28 -15.02
N TYR A 69 6.10 -4.88 -14.98
CA TYR A 69 5.40 -5.37 -16.16
C TYR A 69 4.95 -4.21 -17.04
N VAL A 70 4.33 -3.17 -16.45
CA VAL A 70 3.91 -1.97 -17.18
C VAL A 70 5.11 -1.27 -17.81
N ILE A 71 6.24 -1.18 -17.09
CA ILE A 71 7.47 -0.58 -17.64
C ILE A 71 8.03 -1.39 -18.82
N LYS A 72 8.09 -2.72 -18.69
CA LYS A 72 8.66 -3.60 -19.73
C LYS A 72 7.79 -3.69 -20.98
N ASN A 73 6.47 -3.62 -20.82
CA ASN A 73 5.49 -3.75 -21.91
C ASN A 73 4.90 -2.40 -22.32
N HIS A 74 5.55 -1.30 -21.95
CA HIS A 74 5.07 0.04 -22.25
C HIS A 74 4.94 0.25 -23.77
N ASN A 75 3.75 0.67 -24.19
CA ASN A 75 3.51 1.19 -25.52
C ASN A 75 3.40 2.73 -25.45
N PRO A 76 4.31 3.49 -26.09
CA PRO A 76 4.27 4.95 -26.10
C PRO A 76 2.99 5.57 -26.69
N GLN A 77 2.17 4.78 -27.38
CA GLN A 77 0.88 5.22 -27.94
C GLN A 77 -0.27 5.08 -26.94
N ASN A 78 -0.05 4.49 -25.76
CA ASN A 78 -1.07 4.26 -24.75
C ASN A 78 -0.95 5.26 -23.60
N THR A 79 -2.07 5.79 -23.13
CA THR A 79 -2.12 6.56 -21.87
C THR A 79 -2.15 5.57 -20.71
N ILE A 80 -1.23 5.70 -19.74
CA ILE A 80 -1.22 4.82 -18.56
C ILE A 80 -2.06 5.45 -17.45
N LEU A 81 -3.18 4.82 -17.12
CA LEU A 81 -4.05 5.22 -16.01
C LEU A 81 -3.68 4.42 -14.76
N ALA A 82 -3.09 5.10 -13.79
CA ALA A 82 -2.62 4.48 -12.57
C ALA A 82 -2.93 5.35 -11.34
N SER A 83 -2.94 4.72 -10.16
CA SER A 83 -3.06 5.44 -8.90
C SER A 83 -1.77 6.24 -8.62
N PRO A 84 -1.82 7.24 -7.72
CA PRO A 84 -0.64 7.99 -7.28
C PRO A 84 0.45 7.13 -6.64
N VAL A 85 0.20 5.85 -6.38
CA VAL A 85 1.22 4.90 -5.91
C VAL A 85 2.23 4.58 -7.02
N TYR A 86 1.76 4.50 -8.27
CA TYR A 86 2.57 4.13 -9.44
C TYR A 86 2.91 5.33 -10.33
N SER A 87 1.98 6.27 -10.51
CA SER A 87 2.08 7.32 -11.53
C SER A 87 3.36 8.15 -11.40
N TRP A 88 3.71 8.60 -10.19
CA TRP A 88 4.95 9.37 -9.95
C TRP A 88 6.20 8.60 -10.34
N ILE A 89 6.25 7.28 -10.12
CA ILE A 89 7.41 6.48 -10.53
C ILE A 89 7.50 6.48 -12.06
N LEU A 90 6.37 6.26 -12.71
CA LEU A 90 6.31 6.19 -14.18
C LEU A 90 6.70 7.53 -14.83
N TYR A 91 6.17 8.68 -14.36
CA TYR A 91 6.44 9.98 -14.99
C TYR A 91 7.67 10.71 -14.43
N ASP A 92 7.99 10.64 -13.13
CA ASP A 92 9.16 11.34 -12.54
C ASP A 92 10.46 10.53 -12.63
N VAL A 93 10.40 9.20 -12.51
CA VAL A 93 11.61 8.34 -12.46
C VAL A 93 11.91 7.72 -13.82
N PHE A 94 10.89 7.20 -14.51
CA PHE A 94 11.05 6.58 -15.82
C PHE A 94 10.76 7.51 -16.99
N GLU A 95 10.41 8.78 -16.72
CA GLU A 95 10.16 9.82 -17.73
C GLU A 95 9.16 9.37 -18.81
N MET A 96 8.17 8.56 -18.44
CA MET A 96 7.14 8.10 -19.37
C MET A 96 6.15 9.21 -19.68
N ASP A 97 5.93 9.42 -20.98
CA ASP A 97 4.90 10.32 -21.48
C ASP A 97 3.50 9.74 -21.27
N ASP A 98 2.49 10.61 -21.29
CA ASP A 98 1.07 10.26 -21.24
C ASP A 98 0.67 9.39 -20.02
N VAL A 99 1.29 9.68 -18.88
CA VAL A 99 0.91 9.17 -17.56
C VAL A 99 0.32 10.31 -16.72
N PRO A 100 -1.01 10.41 -16.58
CA PRO A 100 -1.61 11.36 -15.66
C PRO A 100 -1.17 11.08 -14.22
N LYS A 101 -1.07 12.12 -13.38
CA LYS A 101 -0.66 11.96 -11.97
C LYS A 101 -1.63 11.08 -11.17
N ASP A 102 -2.87 10.96 -11.64
CA ASP A 102 -3.91 10.14 -11.03
C ASP A 102 -4.91 9.71 -12.13
N TYR A 103 -5.41 8.48 -12.07
CA TYR A 103 -6.41 7.95 -13.00
C TYR A 103 -7.66 8.85 -13.09
N ALA A 104 -8.03 9.55 -12.02
CA ALA A 104 -9.20 10.42 -11.99
C ALA A 104 -9.03 11.67 -12.87
N MET A 105 -7.82 11.99 -13.36
CA MET A 105 -7.61 13.11 -14.28
C MET A 105 -8.44 12.96 -15.57
N ILE A 106 -8.76 11.74 -15.99
CA ILE A 106 -9.61 11.51 -17.17
C ILE A 106 -11.03 12.09 -17.00
N LEU A 107 -11.48 12.29 -15.76
CA LEU A 107 -12.79 12.89 -15.46
C LEU A 107 -12.82 14.39 -15.78
N PHE A 108 -11.67 15.06 -15.77
CA PHE A 108 -11.58 16.53 -15.83
C PHE A 108 -11.00 17.05 -17.15
N GLY A 109 -10.43 16.19 -17.99
CA GLY A 109 -9.87 16.57 -19.28
C GLY A 109 -9.90 15.45 -20.31
N PRO A 110 -9.65 15.76 -21.60
CA PRO A 110 -9.42 14.76 -22.62
C PRO A 110 -8.06 14.08 -22.40
N ILE A 111 -7.98 12.78 -22.66
CA ILE A 111 -6.70 12.07 -22.78
C ILE A 111 -6.18 12.21 -24.22
N LYS A 112 -4.86 12.18 -24.41
CA LYS A 112 -4.24 12.39 -25.72
C LYS A 112 -4.43 11.21 -26.67
N THR A 113 -4.52 10.01 -26.12
CA THR A 113 -4.52 8.75 -26.88
C THR A 113 -5.89 8.06 -26.78
N LYS A 114 -6.20 7.20 -27.76
CA LYS A 114 -7.41 6.34 -27.72
C LYS A 114 -7.16 5.09 -26.88
N ASP A 115 -5.96 4.53 -26.98
CA ASP A 115 -5.56 3.33 -26.26
C ASP A 115 -5.11 3.71 -24.84
N VAL A 116 -5.51 2.88 -23.87
CA VAL A 116 -5.23 3.05 -22.45
C VAL A 116 -4.73 1.76 -21.84
N THR A 117 -3.74 1.88 -20.96
CA THR A 117 -3.29 0.82 -20.06
C THR A 117 -3.73 1.21 -18.65
N VAL A 118 -4.61 0.42 -18.04
CA VAL A 118 -5.17 0.67 -16.71
C VAL A 118 -4.49 -0.25 -15.70
N ILE A 119 -3.87 0.34 -14.67
CA ILE A 119 -3.45 -0.39 -13.47
C ILE A 119 -4.65 -0.42 -12.52
N ALA A 120 -5.48 -1.46 -12.61
CA ALA A 120 -6.66 -1.63 -11.78
C ALA A 120 -6.27 -2.24 -10.42
N ASP A 121 -5.69 -1.39 -9.56
CA ASP A 121 -5.42 -1.69 -8.16
C ASP A 121 -6.67 -1.49 -7.27
N THR A 122 -6.55 -1.78 -5.98
CA THR A 122 -7.65 -1.59 -5.01
C THR A 122 -8.21 -0.17 -5.02
N HIS A 123 -7.34 0.84 -5.15
CA HIS A 123 -7.76 2.24 -5.15
C HIS A 123 -8.61 2.56 -6.38
N PHE A 124 -8.15 2.14 -7.56
CA PHE A 124 -8.93 2.25 -8.79
C PHE A 124 -10.26 1.52 -8.67
N MET A 125 -10.28 0.29 -8.14
CA MET A 125 -11.51 -0.51 -8.02
C MET A 125 -12.54 0.12 -7.06
N ILE A 126 -12.09 0.81 -6.01
CA ILE A 126 -12.95 1.58 -5.11
C ILE A 126 -13.49 2.83 -5.81
N ASP A 127 -12.65 3.52 -6.58
CA ASP A 127 -12.98 4.82 -7.18
C ASP A 127 -13.59 4.73 -8.59
N GLN A 128 -13.61 3.57 -9.24
CA GLN A 128 -14.04 3.44 -10.64
C GLN A 128 -15.46 3.96 -10.88
N ASN A 129 -16.33 3.88 -9.87
CA ASN A 129 -17.72 4.33 -9.94
C ASN A 129 -17.89 5.84 -9.77
N ARG A 130 -16.79 6.58 -9.54
CA ARG A 130 -16.80 8.04 -9.37
C ARG A 130 -17.17 8.79 -10.65
N GLY A 131 -17.05 8.17 -11.83
CA GLY A 131 -17.51 8.78 -13.08
C GLY A 131 -17.52 7.83 -14.27
N GLY A 132 -18.38 8.13 -15.26
CA GLY A 132 -18.63 7.25 -16.41
C GLY A 132 -17.38 6.90 -17.22
N LYS A 133 -16.42 7.83 -17.34
CA LYS A 133 -15.14 7.58 -18.04
C LYS A 133 -14.26 6.54 -17.35
N LEU A 134 -14.25 6.47 -16.01
CA LEU A 134 -13.48 5.45 -15.28
C LEU A 134 -14.12 4.06 -15.44
N VAL A 135 -15.44 4.00 -15.36
CA VAL A 135 -16.21 2.78 -15.66
C VAL A 135 -15.96 2.32 -17.10
N GLN A 136 -15.94 3.24 -18.06
CA GLN A 136 -15.61 2.94 -19.46
C GLN A 136 -14.17 2.45 -19.62
N ALA A 137 -13.20 3.11 -18.97
CA ALA A 137 -11.80 2.68 -18.98
C ALA A 137 -11.65 1.22 -18.49
N TYR A 138 -12.39 0.83 -17.45
CA TYR A 138 -12.36 -0.55 -16.96
C TYR A 138 -13.09 -1.54 -17.90
N ASN A 139 -14.29 -1.18 -18.37
CA ASN A 139 -15.15 -2.07 -19.16
C ASN A 139 -14.67 -2.25 -20.61
N ASN A 140 -14.04 -1.23 -21.20
CA ASN A 140 -13.56 -1.28 -22.57
C ASN A 140 -12.14 -1.87 -22.69
N THR A 141 -11.45 -2.04 -21.57
CA THR A 141 -10.16 -2.74 -21.49
C THR A 141 -10.34 -4.21 -21.14
N LYS A 142 -9.35 -5.03 -21.45
CA LYS A 142 -9.27 -6.45 -21.11
C LYS A 142 -8.05 -6.69 -20.23
N SER A 143 -8.18 -7.60 -19.28
CA SER A 143 -7.04 -8.07 -18.48
C SER A 143 -5.99 -8.67 -19.41
N VAL A 144 -4.76 -8.15 -19.33
CA VAL A 144 -3.58 -8.67 -20.02
C VAL A 144 -2.65 -9.39 -19.06
N GLN A 145 -2.65 -8.99 -17.79
CA GLN A 145 -1.85 -9.60 -16.74
C GLN A 145 -2.49 -9.36 -15.36
N TYR A 146 -2.54 -10.41 -14.54
CA TYR A 146 -3.09 -10.35 -13.19
C TYR A 146 -2.03 -10.76 -12.17
N PHE A 147 -1.84 -9.94 -11.14
CA PHE A 147 -0.91 -10.19 -10.04
C PHE A 147 -1.71 -10.46 -8.77
N GLU A 148 -1.59 -11.68 -8.24
CA GLU A 148 -2.29 -12.07 -7.03
C GLU A 148 -1.59 -11.51 -5.78
N GLY A 149 -2.35 -10.86 -4.92
CA GLY A 149 -1.84 -10.34 -3.64
C GLY A 149 -1.71 -11.46 -2.60
N ASN A 150 -0.72 -11.35 -1.71
CA ASN A 150 -0.49 -12.35 -0.66
C ASN A 150 -1.16 -12.00 0.68
N LYS A 151 -2.00 -10.97 0.73
CA LYS A 151 -2.67 -10.53 1.97
C LYS A 151 -3.53 -11.63 2.60
N ASP A 152 -4.19 -12.45 1.79
CA ASP A 152 -5.08 -13.52 2.27
C ASP A 152 -4.32 -14.67 2.96
N ASN A 153 -2.99 -14.72 2.84
CA ASN A 153 -2.16 -15.67 3.56
C ASN A 153 -2.02 -15.34 5.06
N PHE A 154 -2.50 -14.17 5.51
CA PHE A 154 -2.37 -13.71 6.90
C PHE A 154 -3.73 -13.56 7.58
N ASP A 155 -3.88 -14.13 8.78
CA ASP A 155 -5.06 -13.85 9.61
C ASP A 155 -4.94 -12.46 10.24
N THR A 156 -5.56 -11.48 9.58
CA THR A 156 -5.58 -10.07 10.00
C THR A 156 -6.35 -9.80 11.31
N ARG A 157 -6.90 -10.83 11.97
CA ARG A 157 -7.54 -10.72 13.30
C ARG A 157 -6.56 -11.04 14.44
N ILE A 158 -5.39 -11.56 14.13
CA ILE A 158 -4.39 -12.02 15.11
C ILE A 158 -3.18 -11.10 15.06
N TYR A 159 -2.70 -10.67 16.23
CA TYR A 159 -1.45 -9.91 16.34
C TYR A 159 -0.26 -10.82 15.93
N PRO A 160 0.69 -10.36 15.09
CA PRO A 160 0.98 -8.96 14.76
C PRO A 160 0.37 -8.45 13.43
N TYR A 161 -0.48 -9.24 12.75
CA TYR A 161 -0.98 -8.94 11.40
C TYR A 161 -2.22 -8.02 11.37
N THR A 162 -2.68 -7.53 12.51
CA THR A 162 -3.90 -6.69 12.60
C THR A 162 -3.81 -5.41 11.77
N SER A 163 -2.61 -4.86 11.59
CA SER A 163 -2.38 -3.68 10.73
C SER A 163 -2.59 -3.97 9.25
N MET A 164 -2.44 -5.22 8.79
CA MET A 164 -2.64 -5.60 7.39
C MET A 164 -4.10 -5.48 6.94
N LYS A 165 -5.05 -5.44 7.87
CA LYS A 165 -6.47 -5.23 7.56
C LYS A 165 -6.68 -3.93 6.77
N VAL A 166 -5.98 -2.86 7.15
CA VAL A 166 -6.08 -1.53 6.52
C VAL A 166 -5.06 -1.31 5.41
N ASN A 167 -4.13 -2.24 5.19
CA ASN A 167 -3.21 -2.17 4.06
C ASN A 167 -3.94 -2.60 2.78
N GLN A 168 -4.08 -1.67 1.82
CA GLN A 168 -4.74 -1.91 0.53
C GLN A 168 -3.76 -2.35 -0.58
N GLU A 169 -2.45 -2.32 -0.30
CA GLU A 169 -1.40 -2.59 -1.28
C GLU A 169 -1.11 -4.09 -1.47
N GLY A 170 -1.49 -4.92 -0.49
CA GLY A 170 -1.32 -6.39 -0.57
C GLY A 170 -2.45 -7.13 -1.28
N PHE A 171 -3.38 -6.42 -1.93
CA PHE A 171 -4.46 -7.01 -2.72
C PHE A 171 -4.04 -7.21 -4.18
N SER A 172 -4.82 -7.99 -4.92
CA SER A 172 -4.53 -8.27 -6.32
C SER A 172 -4.59 -7.03 -7.20
N ILE A 173 -3.76 -7.01 -8.24
CA ILE A 173 -3.67 -5.94 -9.22
C ILE A 173 -3.94 -6.52 -10.60
N ASP A 174 -4.88 -5.93 -11.32
CA ASP A 174 -5.20 -6.31 -12.70
C ASP A 174 -4.67 -5.25 -13.67
N ILE A 175 -3.75 -5.63 -14.57
CA ILE A 175 -3.28 -4.78 -15.65
C ILE A 175 -4.17 -5.02 -16.85
N ARG A 176 -4.77 -3.94 -17.37
CA ARG A 176 -5.76 -4.01 -18.43
C ARG A 176 -5.40 -3.10 -19.58
N GLU A 177 -5.68 -3.52 -20.80
CA GLU A 177 -5.41 -2.74 -22.01
C GLU A 177 -6.61 -2.73 -22.96
N GLY A 178 -6.77 -1.64 -23.71
CA GLY A 178 -7.87 -1.45 -24.64
C GLY A 178 -8.09 0.02 -24.96
N GLN A 179 -9.28 0.35 -25.46
CA GLN A 179 -9.61 1.70 -25.93
C GLN A 179 -10.60 2.38 -24.99
N LEU A 180 -10.35 3.65 -24.65
CA LEU A 180 -11.26 4.40 -23.78
C LEU A 180 -12.62 4.62 -24.47
N ASP A 181 -12.58 5.10 -25.71
CA ASP A 181 -13.75 5.28 -26.57
C ASP A 181 -13.70 4.22 -27.68
N LYS A 182 -14.54 3.19 -27.58
CA LYS A 182 -14.81 2.33 -28.74
C LYS A 182 -15.69 3.15 -29.70
N ASP A 183 -15.11 3.57 -30.82
CA ASP A 183 -15.90 4.07 -31.94
C ASP A 183 -16.90 2.95 -32.31
N ASN A 184 -18.20 3.21 -32.10
CA ASN A 184 -19.28 2.36 -32.61
C ASN A 184 -19.35 2.46 -34.13
#